data_AF-A0A960UJ88-F1
#
_entry.id   AF-A0A960UJ88-F1
#
_cell.length_a   1.000
_cell.length_b   1.000
_cell.length_c   1.000
_cell.angle_alpha   90.00
_cell.angle_beta   90.00
_cell.angle_gamma   90.00
#
_symmetry.space_group_name_H-M   'P 1'
#
loop_
_entity.id
_entity.type
_entity.pdbx_description
1 polymer ?
#
loop_
_entity_poly.entity_id
_entity_poly.type
_entity_poly.pdbx_seq_one_letter_code
_entity_poly.pdbx_strand_id
1 'polypeptide(L)'
;MARRPDAGRRTRRAAAALLIAAVWAAPALAGFGLPETQGLLHVRSDETTGLGALGFVLGESYYYQDVGQSSRYHWYTMRLGLAFGLGEAGHVTYDQRLVGLMRFAAPQDGDLSAAIGDSDWTAGLGDADLGLKLTLPLPGSRLHLAAEGALRLPVGDTQRRFSSESRDYEAVGILSVDLLRGGSFVPTRLHLNAGIRANRGRLGSGLGPTPTAAGWQGVYPPYVPALEDGLSEDRIRQGLFGVGLEFLGTRMRLYGELSVDLLYQLESDAVMTRREEPWRLGLGFRSRGPWNLEFSGGFDLDLSRDDFDTAFVPEYPGLVTSIAVRKDWQALAGDPDGDGIRGDDDLCPDRPEDLDGFEDADGCPDPDNDRDGVPDLIDLAPNLPEDIDGFEDGDGRPDLDNDNDGIPDDEDLCPDRPEDYDGVEDDDGCPDRASAPPLTSPGVPAAPAPADSSAAPTDSLPPAPAPGAPGAP
;
A
#
# COMPACT_ATOMS: atom_id res chain seq x y z
N MET A 1 30.13 -53.33 22.58
CA MET A 1 29.70 -51.92 22.51
C MET A 1 28.71 -51.78 21.36
N ALA A 2 27.41 -51.80 21.66
CA ALA A 2 26.36 -51.61 20.66
C ALA A 2 26.18 -50.10 20.40
N ARG A 3 26.35 -49.65 19.15
CA ARG A 3 26.03 -48.28 18.72
C ARG A 3 24.53 -48.04 18.90
N ARG A 4 24.17 -47.09 19.76
CA ARG A 4 22.78 -46.59 19.85
C ARG A 4 22.39 -45.97 18.50
N PRO A 5 21.20 -46.28 17.96
CA PRO A 5 20.74 -45.67 16.71
C PRO A 5 20.37 -44.19 16.92
N ASP A 6 20.80 -43.38 15.97
CA ASP A 6 20.75 -41.93 15.93
C ASP A 6 19.31 -41.41 15.75
N ALA A 7 18.60 -41.24 16.88
CA ALA A 7 17.19 -40.85 16.92
C ALA A 7 16.92 -39.47 16.28
N GLY A 8 17.91 -38.57 16.28
CA GLY A 8 17.80 -37.21 15.72
C GLY A 8 17.72 -37.15 14.19
N ARG A 9 18.20 -38.18 13.48
CA ARG A 9 18.12 -38.23 12.01
C ARG A 9 16.75 -38.66 11.50
N ARG A 10 16.02 -39.47 12.28
CA ARG A 10 14.67 -39.94 11.93
C ARG A 10 13.62 -38.88 12.15
N THR A 11 13.73 -38.09 13.23
CA THR A 11 12.82 -36.97 13.53
C THR A 11 12.92 -35.85 12.50
N ARG A 12 14.13 -35.52 12.03
CA ARG A 12 14.33 -34.51 10.96
C ARG A 12 13.73 -34.92 9.61
N ARG A 13 13.82 -36.21 9.25
CA ARG A 13 13.19 -36.74 8.02
C ARG A 13 11.67 -36.81 8.13
N ALA A 14 11.15 -37.11 9.33
CA ALA A 14 9.71 -37.11 9.58
C ALA A 14 9.12 -35.69 9.53
N ALA A 15 9.80 -34.70 10.11
CA ALA A 15 9.39 -33.29 10.05
C ALA A 15 9.42 -32.74 8.61
N ALA A 16 10.47 -33.04 7.84
CA ALA A 16 10.54 -32.67 6.43
C ALA A 16 9.46 -33.37 5.58
N ALA A 17 9.16 -34.65 5.86
CA ALA A 17 8.10 -35.38 5.17
C ALA A 17 6.69 -34.88 5.53
N LEU A 18 6.47 -34.44 6.77
CA LEU A 18 5.22 -33.80 7.22
C LEU A 18 5.04 -32.42 6.59
N LEU A 19 6.10 -31.63 6.46
CA LEU A 19 6.09 -30.35 5.72
C LEU A 19 5.76 -30.55 4.25
N ILE A 20 6.38 -31.54 3.59
CA ILE A 20 6.07 -31.86 2.19
C ILE A 20 4.63 -32.38 2.05
N ALA A 21 4.17 -33.24 2.96
CA ALA A 21 2.79 -33.73 2.92
C ALA A 21 1.75 -32.61 3.19
N ALA A 22 2.07 -31.64 4.05
CA ALA A 22 1.21 -30.48 4.30
C ALA A 22 1.12 -29.56 3.08
N VAL A 23 2.24 -29.34 2.37
CA VAL A 23 2.28 -28.57 1.11
C VAL A 23 1.44 -29.23 0.01
N TRP A 24 1.42 -30.57 -0.06
CA TRP A 24 0.64 -31.30 -1.07
C TRP A 24 -0.84 -31.52 -0.70
N ALA A 25 -1.22 -31.41 0.58
CA ALA A 25 -2.60 -31.58 1.03
C ALA A 25 -3.42 -30.26 1.05
N ALA A 26 -2.76 -29.11 0.97
CA ALA A 26 -3.38 -27.79 0.94
C ALA A 26 -4.43 -27.55 -0.18
N PRO A 27 -4.35 -28.14 -1.39
CA PRO A 27 -5.34 -27.86 -2.45
C PRO A 27 -6.75 -28.38 -2.14
N ALA A 28 -6.91 -29.31 -1.20
CA ALA A 28 -8.21 -29.93 -0.89
C ALA A 28 -9.07 -29.12 0.10
N LEU A 29 -8.57 -27.99 0.60
CA LEU A 29 -9.28 -27.11 1.56
C LEU A 29 -9.71 -25.76 0.96
N ALA A 30 -9.57 -25.59 -0.36
CA ALA A 30 -9.80 -24.37 -1.14
C ALA A 30 -11.28 -23.92 -1.26
N GLY A 31 -12.01 -23.91 -0.14
CA GLY A 31 -13.39 -23.40 -0.04
C GLY A 31 -13.61 -22.43 1.13
N PHE A 32 -12.55 -22.04 1.83
CA PHE A 32 -12.62 -21.13 2.96
C PHE A 32 -11.63 -20.00 2.73
N GLY A 33 -12.09 -18.85 2.22
CA GLY A 33 -11.27 -17.64 2.16
C GLY A 33 -10.60 -17.39 3.50
N LEU A 34 -9.30 -17.67 3.60
CA LEU A 34 -8.57 -17.55 4.85
C LEU A 34 -8.23 -16.07 5.06
N PRO A 35 -8.61 -15.48 6.20
CA PRO A 35 -8.20 -14.13 6.53
C PRO A 35 -6.67 -14.06 6.63
N GLU A 36 -6.07 -13.08 5.94
CA GLU A 36 -4.64 -12.80 5.98
C GLU A 36 -4.15 -12.70 7.43
N THR A 37 -3.28 -13.62 7.83
CA THR A 37 -2.67 -13.56 9.16
C THR A 37 -1.47 -12.62 9.12
N GLN A 38 -1.71 -11.37 9.45
CA GLN A 38 -0.66 -10.39 9.77
C GLN A 38 -0.08 -10.71 11.15
N GLY A 39 1.20 -10.45 11.37
CA GLY A 39 1.91 -10.94 12.55
C GLY A 39 3.08 -10.09 12.96
N LEU A 40 4.12 -10.08 12.14
CA LEU A 40 5.25 -9.16 12.29
C LEU A 40 4.85 -7.85 11.62
N LEU A 41 4.69 -6.79 12.42
CA LEU A 41 4.10 -5.55 11.92
C LEU A 41 5.15 -4.63 11.30
N HIS A 42 6.45 -4.93 11.40
CA HIS A 42 7.49 -4.09 10.80
C HIS A 42 7.38 -4.00 9.26
N VAL A 43 7.72 -2.82 8.71
CA VAL A 43 7.83 -2.58 7.24
C VAL A 43 8.79 -3.55 6.55
N ARG A 44 9.81 -4.01 7.30
CA ARG A 44 10.85 -4.93 6.82
C ARG A 44 10.38 -6.39 6.74
N SER A 45 9.24 -6.71 7.33
CA SER A 45 8.60 -8.02 7.24
C SER A 45 7.58 -8.02 6.10
N ASP A 46 7.50 -9.13 5.38
CA ASP A 46 6.59 -9.25 4.25
C ASP A 46 5.18 -9.62 4.69
N GLU A 47 4.22 -9.01 4.00
CA GLU A 47 2.83 -9.36 4.12
C GLU A 47 2.54 -10.72 3.47
N THR A 48 1.49 -11.39 3.95
CA THR A 48 1.05 -12.65 3.36
C THR A 48 0.70 -12.43 1.89
N THR A 49 1.36 -13.16 1.01
CA THR A 49 1.11 -13.07 -0.44
C THR A 49 -0.01 -14.04 -0.80
N GLY A 50 -1.06 -13.55 -1.47
CA GLY A 50 -2.22 -14.34 -1.90
C GLY A 50 -1.86 -15.46 -2.88
N LEU A 51 -2.76 -16.45 -3.03
CA LEU A 51 -2.58 -17.61 -3.90
C LEU A 51 -2.15 -17.19 -5.31
N GLY A 52 -1.03 -17.72 -5.79
CA GLY A 52 -0.60 -17.49 -7.17
C GLY A 52 -0.09 -16.07 -7.46
N ALA A 53 -0.08 -15.20 -6.45
CA ALA A 53 0.50 -13.87 -6.58
C ALA A 53 2.02 -13.91 -6.46
N LEU A 54 2.67 -13.15 -7.32
CA LEU A 54 4.09 -12.81 -7.26
C LEU A 54 4.19 -11.37 -6.75
N GLY A 55 4.78 -11.18 -5.58
CA GLY A 55 5.05 -9.88 -4.99
C GLY A 55 6.49 -9.46 -5.25
N PHE A 56 6.68 -8.20 -5.65
CA PHE A 56 7.98 -7.55 -5.68
C PHE A 56 8.00 -6.43 -4.66
N VAL A 57 9.07 -6.37 -3.85
CA VAL A 57 9.22 -5.36 -2.81
C VAL A 57 10.53 -4.60 -3.03
N LEU A 58 10.44 -3.27 -3.06
CA LEU A 58 11.59 -2.39 -2.93
C LEU A 58 11.47 -1.65 -1.61
N GLY A 59 12.38 -1.95 -0.68
CA GLY A 59 12.44 -1.30 0.63
C GLY A 59 13.70 -0.50 0.81
N GLU A 60 13.62 0.58 1.59
CA GLU A 60 14.75 1.29 2.12
C GLU A 60 14.63 1.36 3.64
N SER A 61 15.74 1.12 4.34
CA SER A 61 15.84 1.30 5.78
C SER A 61 17.08 2.12 6.12
N TYR A 62 16.89 3.12 6.98
CA TYR A 62 17.96 3.93 7.53
C TYR A 62 18.11 3.64 9.02
N TYR A 63 19.36 3.50 9.48
CA TYR A 63 19.68 3.23 10.87
C TYR A 63 20.66 4.28 11.37
N TYR A 64 20.33 4.88 12.51
CA TYR A 64 21.19 5.83 13.20
C TYR A 64 21.69 5.23 14.51
N GLN A 65 22.99 5.32 14.72
CA GLN A 65 23.63 4.91 15.97
C GLN A 65 24.69 5.91 16.40
N ASP A 66 24.69 6.24 17.69
CA ASP A 66 25.66 7.13 18.32
C ASP A 66 26.48 6.34 19.35
N VAL A 67 27.76 6.08 19.05
CA VAL A 67 28.64 5.25 19.91
C VAL A 67 29.50 6.18 20.78
N GLY A 68 28.83 6.92 21.67
CA GLY A 68 29.45 7.87 22.60
C GLY A 68 30.31 8.96 21.95
N GLN A 69 31.27 9.53 22.69
CA GLN A 69 32.09 10.69 22.26
C GLN A 69 33.09 10.41 21.11
N SER A 70 32.95 9.33 20.34
CA SER A 70 33.98 8.91 19.38
C SER A 70 33.54 8.85 17.92
N SER A 71 32.33 8.40 17.58
CA SER A 71 31.85 8.33 16.19
C SER A 71 30.34 8.12 16.09
N ARG A 72 29.74 8.71 15.04
CA ARG A 72 28.34 8.50 14.64
C ARG A 72 28.30 7.61 13.42
N TYR A 73 27.38 6.64 13.41
CA TYR A 73 27.22 5.67 12.33
C TYR A 73 25.83 5.80 11.69
N HIS A 74 25.81 5.79 10.37
CA HIS A 74 24.62 5.88 9.54
C HIS A 74 24.63 4.69 8.58
N TRP A 75 23.57 3.89 8.63
CA TRP A 75 23.41 2.74 7.76
C TRP A 75 22.24 2.95 6.82
N TYR A 76 22.41 2.50 5.59
CA TYR A 76 21.39 2.51 4.56
C TYR A 76 21.27 1.11 4.03
N THR A 77 20.05 0.60 3.97
CA THR A 77 19.78 -0.73 3.47
C THR A 77 18.72 -0.64 2.40
N MET A 78 19.06 -1.06 1.19
CA MET A 78 18.07 -1.26 0.15
C MET A 78 17.72 -2.74 0.11
N ARG A 79 16.44 -3.07 0.21
CA ARG A 79 15.89 -4.42 0.16
C ARG A 79 15.22 -4.63 -1.19
N LEU A 80 15.63 -5.69 -1.88
CA LEU A 80 14.98 -6.22 -3.06
C LEU A 80 14.33 -7.56 -2.66
N GLY A 81 13.02 -7.52 -2.45
CA GLY A 81 12.22 -8.65 -2.02
C GLY A 81 11.43 -9.27 -3.18
N LEU A 82 11.35 -10.59 -3.19
CA LEU A 82 10.45 -11.38 -4.00
C LEU A 82 9.60 -12.23 -3.07
N ALA A 83 8.29 -12.23 -3.26
CA ALA A 83 7.37 -13.06 -2.50
C ALA A 83 6.49 -13.87 -3.46
N PHE A 84 6.23 -15.13 -3.13
CA PHE A 84 5.38 -15.99 -3.93
C PHE A 84 4.37 -16.71 -3.04
N GLY A 85 3.09 -16.50 -3.31
CA GLY A 85 2.00 -17.09 -2.53
C GLY A 85 1.76 -18.55 -2.87
N LEU A 86 1.91 -19.41 -1.86
CA LEU A 86 1.68 -20.86 -1.92
C LEU A 86 0.22 -21.22 -1.59
N GLY A 87 -0.72 -20.43 -2.10
CA GLY A 87 -2.11 -20.51 -1.70
C GLY A 87 -2.45 -19.69 -0.47
N GLU A 88 -3.65 -19.92 0.04
CA GLU A 88 -4.15 -19.26 1.26
C GLU A 88 -3.39 -19.69 2.53
N ALA A 89 -2.62 -20.76 2.44
CA ALA A 89 -1.92 -21.38 3.56
C ALA A 89 -0.51 -20.82 3.81
N GLY A 90 0.02 -19.93 2.95
CA GLY A 90 1.36 -19.39 3.18
C GLY A 90 2.05 -18.83 1.95
N HIS A 91 3.27 -18.34 2.12
CA HIS A 91 4.09 -17.80 1.05
C HIS A 91 5.59 -18.02 1.32
N VAL A 92 6.39 -17.92 0.27
CA VAL A 92 7.85 -17.96 0.31
C VAL A 92 8.39 -16.59 -0.06
N THR A 93 9.45 -16.15 0.62
CA THR A 93 10.14 -14.90 0.31
C THR A 93 11.61 -15.11 0.03
N TYR A 94 12.17 -14.22 -0.78
CA TYR A 94 13.60 -14.04 -0.97
C TYR A 94 13.91 -12.54 -0.88
N ASP A 95 14.77 -12.16 0.06
CA ASP A 95 15.20 -10.79 0.26
C ASP A 95 16.70 -10.67 0.03
N GLN A 96 17.09 -9.91 -0.98
CA GLN A 96 18.47 -9.46 -1.17
C GLN A 96 18.64 -8.05 -0.60
N ARG A 97 19.73 -7.80 0.13
CA ARG A 97 20.08 -6.44 0.56
C ARG A 97 21.33 -5.90 -0.10
N LEU A 98 21.30 -4.59 -0.33
CA LEU A 98 22.47 -3.75 -0.51
C LEU A 98 22.63 -2.89 0.74
N VAL A 99 23.82 -2.89 1.33
CA VAL A 99 24.11 -2.21 2.59
C VAL A 99 25.13 -1.11 2.32
N GLY A 100 24.85 0.09 2.81
CA GLY A 100 25.75 1.23 2.85
C GLY A 100 26.01 1.65 4.30
N LEU A 101 27.25 2.02 4.59
CA LEU A 101 27.71 2.54 5.86
C LEU A 101 28.37 3.88 5.63
N MET A 102 27.98 4.88 6.42
CA MET A 102 28.71 6.13 6.58
C MET A 102 29.07 6.32 8.05
N ARG A 103 30.35 6.63 8.30
CA ARG A 103 30.88 6.97 9.61
C ARG A 103 31.26 8.44 9.62
N PHE A 104 30.84 9.15 10.65
CA PHE A 104 31.32 10.49 10.95
C PHE A 104 32.15 10.45 12.23
N ALA A 105 33.38 10.95 12.15
CA ALA A 105 34.20 11.16 13.34
C ALA A 105 33.50 12.13 14.32
N ALA A 106 33.76 11.95 15.63
CA ALA A 106 33.33 12.93 16.61
C ALA A 106 34.05 14.28 16.35
N PRO A 107 33.35 15.43 16.46
CA PRO A 107 33.99 16.74 16.38
C PRO A 107 35.06 16.88 17.46
N GLN A 108 36.31 17.10 17.07
CA GLN A 108 37.34 17.53 18.02
C GLN A 108 37.16 19.02 18.30
N ASP A 109 37.04 19.39 19.58
CA ASP A 109 36.98 20.78 20.06
C ASP A 109 35.89 21.67 19.42
N GLY A 110 34.78 21.06 18.97
CA GLY A 110 33.65 21.79 18.37
C GLY A 110 33.85 22.21 16.91
N ASP A 111 34.94 21.77 16.26
CA ASP A 111 35.17 22.00 14.83
C ASP A 111 34.43 20.96 13.97
N LEU A 112 33.28 21.36 13.43
CA LEU A 112 32.48 20.57 12.50
C LEU A 112 33.19 20.30 11.16
N SER A 113 34.13 21.15 10.76
CA SER A 113 34.82 21.02 9.46
C SER A 113 35.88 19.91 9.46
N ALA A 114 36.55 19.70 10.60
CA ALA A 114 37.44 18.56 10.82
C ALA A 114 36.69 17.22 10.87
N ALA A 115 35.47 17.20 11.44
CA ALA A 115 34.63 16.00 11.51
C ALA A 115 34.07 15.53 10.15
N ILE A 116 33.82 16.46 9.22
CA ILE A 116 33.37 16.16 7.86
C ILE A 116 34.54 15.66 6.98
N GLY A 117 35.75 16.18 7.21
CA GLY A 117 36.95 15.76 6.48
C GLY A 117 37.45 14.34 6.78
N ASP A 118 37.04 13.77 7.92
CA ASP A 118 37.36 12.40 8.38
C ASP A 118 36.12 11.48 8.28
N SER A 119 35.19 11.82 7.38
CA SER A 119 34.00 11.02 7.09
C SER A 119 34.31 9.94 6.06
N ASP A 120 33.78 8.76 6.32
CA ASP A 120 34.24 7.52 5.73
C ASP A 120 33.00 6.74 5.27
N TRP A 121 32.90 6.35 4.00
CA TRP A 121 31.79 5.56 3.47
C TRP A 121 32.21 4.26 2.78
N THR A 122 31.36 3.24 2.88
CA THR A 122 31.49 1.97 2.15
C THR A 122 30.12 1.38 1.86
N ALA A 123 29.99 0.61 0.78
CA ALA A 123 28.76 -0.08 0.43
C ALA A 123 29.04 -1.43 -0.22
N GLY A 124 28.10 -2.36 -0.13
CA GLY A 124 28.25 -3.69 -0.70
C GLY A 124 27.03 -4.57 -0.52
N LEU A 125 27.10 -5.76 -1.10
CA LEU A 125 26.01 -6.72 -1.01
C LEU A 125 25.92 -7.25 0.43
N GLY A 126 24.73 -7.20 1.01
CA GLY A 126 24.43 -7.84 2.29
C GLY A 126 24.04 -9.30 2.14
N ASP A 127 23.86 -9.98 3.26
CA ASP A 127 23.30 -11.33 3.28
C ASP A 127 21.85 -11.36 2.78
N ALA A 128 21.48 -12.49 2.18
CA ALA A 128 20.14 -12.74 1.66
C ALA A 128 19.32 -13.56 2.66
N ASP A 129 18.02 -13.28 2.77
CA ASP A 129 17.10 -14.06 3.58
C ASP A 129 16.15 -14.88 2.67
N LEU A 130 15.92 -16.13 3.05
CA LEU A 130 14.87 -16.99 2.50
C LEU A 130 13.82 -17.23 3.56
N GLY A 131 12.60 -16.72 3.33
CA GLY A 131 11.48 -16.84 4.26
C GLY A 131 10.46 -17.88 3.82
N LEU A 132 9.81 -18.50 4.79
CA LEU A 132 8.59 -19.29 4.61
C LEU A 132 7.63 -18.91 5.73
N LYS A 133 6.46 -18.41 5.35
CA LYS A 133 5.35 -18.19 6.27
C LYS A 133 4.25 -19.18 5.98
N LEU A 134 3.75 -19.84 7.01
CA LEU A 134 2.64 -20.77 6.96
C LEU A 134 1.53 -20.30 7.89
N THR A 135 0.32 -20.26 7.38
CA THR A 135 -0.89 -19.88 8.09
C THR A 135 -1.73 -21.12 8.34
N LEU A 136 -2.15 -21.32 9.59
CA LEU A 136 -2.99 -22.45 9.98
C LEU A 136 -4.47 -22.06 9.84
N PRO A 137 -5.26 -22.80 9.04
CA PRO A 137 -6.69 -22.56 8.92
C PRO A 137 -7.38 -22.97 10.23
N LEU A 138 -7.80 -21.98 11.02
CA LEU A 138 -8.54 -22.22 12.25
C LEU A 138 -10.05 -22.01 12.02
N PRO A 139 -10.91 -22.89 12.55
CA PRO A 139 -12.35 -22.71 12.46
C PRO A 139 -12.79 -21.50 13.29
N GLY A 140 -13.40 -20.51 12.64
CA GLY A 140 -13.84 -19.26 13.24
C GLY A 140 -13.04 -18.06 12.76
N SER A 141 -13.65 -16.87 12.76
CA SER A 141 -13.07 -15.69 12.10
C SER A 141 -12.23 -14.77 13.00
N ARG A 142 -12.05 -15.11 14.28
CA ARG A 142 -11.43 -14.21 15.27
C ARG A 142 -10.00 -14.57 15.62
N LEU A 143 -9.61 -15.82 15.47
CA LEU A 143 -8.33 -16.35 15.91
C LEU A 143 -7.52 -16.78 14.69
N HIS A 144 -6.31 -16.27 14.61
CA HIS A 144 -5.39 -16.44 13.50
C HIS A 144 -4.09 -17.00 14.04
N LEU A 145 -3.57 -18.07 13.45
CA LEU A 145 -2.31 -18.68 13.88
C LEU A 145 -1.41 -18.88 12.67
N ALA A 146 -0.17 -18.43 12.79
CA ALA A 146 0.83 -18.60 11.75
C ALA A 146 2.20 -18.96 12.36
N ALA A 147 3.06 -19.50 11.52
CA ALA A 147 4.47 -19.73 11.82
C ALA A 147 5.30 -19.19 10.65
N GLU A 148 6.33 -18.44 10.97
CA GLU A 148 7.29 -17.90 10.02
C GLU A 148 8.67 -18.46 10.33
N GLY A 149 9.38 -18.89 9.29
CA GLY A 149 10.76 -19.32 9.40
C GLY A 149 11.61 -18.59 8.37
N ALA A 150 12.77 -18.10 8.78
CA ALA A 150 13.72 -17.45 7.89
C ALA A 150 15.10 -18.11 7.98
N LEU A 151 15.74 -18.28 6.83
CA LEU A 151 17.11 -18.73 6.68
C LEU A 151 17.95 -17.60 6.09
N ARG A 152 18.94 -17.13 6.83
CA ARG A 152 19.94 -16.20 6.32
C ARG A 152 21.07 -16.94 5.62
N LEU A 153 21.40 -16.49 4.42
CA LEU A 153 22.47 -17.02 3.60
C LEU A 153 23.65 -16.03 3.58
N PRO A 154 24.88 -16.49 3.89
CA PRO A 154 26.06 -15.65 3.89
C PRO A 154 26.57 -15.40 2.47
N VAL A 155 25.84 -14.61 1.70
CA VAL A 155 26.15 -14.25 0.31
C VAL A 155 26.70 -12.83 0.17
N GLY A 156 26.75 -12.07 1.26
CA GLY A 156 27.26 -10.71 1.26
C GLY A 156 28.76 -10.61 1.04
N ASP A 157 29.26 -9.38 0.93
CA ASP A 157 30.68 -9.09 0.75
C ASP A 157 31.48 -9.35 2.04
N THR A 158 32.28 -10.42 2.05
CA THR A 158 33.12 -10.78 3.21
C THR A 158 34.31 -9.84 3.40
N GLN A 159 34.85 -9.24 2.32
CA GLN A 159 36.00 -8.33 2.41
C GLN A 159 35.60 -7.00 3.06
N ARG A 160 34.42 -6.51 2.73
CA ARG A 160 33.81 -5.30 3.31
C ARG A 160 32.97 -5.59 4.56
N ARG A 161 32.94 -6.86 4.99
CA ARG A 161 32.23 -7.35 6.17
C ARG A 161 30.70 -7.18 6.11
N PHE A 162 30.10 -7.12 4.94
CA PHE A 162 28.64 -7.12 4.79
C PHE A 162 28.02 -8.52 4.83
N SER A 163 28.82 -9.57 5.06
CA SER A 163 28.34 -10.92 5.32
C SER A 163 28.59 -11.36 6.76
N SER A 164 27.65 -12.12 7.31
CA SER A 164 27.80 -12.85 8.58
C SER A 164 28.75 -14.04 8.49
N GLU A 165 29.20 -14.42 7.29
CA GLU A 165 30.04 -15.61 7.03
C GLU A 165 29.45 -16.94 7.58
N SER A 166 28.19 -16.92 8.01
CA SER A 166 27.52 -18.03 8.67
C SER A 166 26.03 -18.07 8.32
N ARG A 167 25.35 -19.15 8.72
CA ARG A 167 23.91 -19.32 8.45
C ARG A 167 23.13 -19.10 9.72
N ASP A 168 22.17 -18.18 9.65
CA ASP A 168 21.24 -17.91 10.73
C ASP A 168 19.87 -18.51 10.44
N TYR A 169 19.23 -18.97 11.49
CA TYR A 169 17.89 -19.56 11.43
C TYR A 169 17.01 -18.81 12.40
N GLU A 170 15.85 -18.40 11.92
CA GLU A 170 14.80 -17.80 12.72
C GLU A 170 13.52 -18.60 12.57
N ALA A 171 12.79 -18.75 13.67
CA ALA A 171 11.45 -19.32 13.66
C ALA A 171 10.58 -18.55 14.65
N VAL A 172 9.49 -17.97 14.18
CA VAL A 172 8.55 -17.16 14.95
C VAL A 172 7.15 -17.75 14.83
N GLY A 173 6.51 -18.02 15.96
CA GLY A 173 5.08 -18.28 16.05
C GLY A 173 4.33 -16.96 16.19
N ILE A 174 3.25 -16.82 15.44
CA ILE A 174 2.40 -15.63 15.38
C ILE A 174 0.99 -16.03 15.78
N LEU A 175 0.44 -15.36 16.78
CA LEU A 175 -0.94 -15.50 17.20
C LEU A 175 -1.63 -14.14 17.08
N SER A 176 -2.66 -14.05 16.24
CA SER A 176 -3.43 -12.82 16.05
C SER A 176 -4.89 -12.99 16.44
N VAL A 177 -5.47 -11.98 17.09
CA VAL A 177 -6.83 -11.98 17.62
C VAL A 177 -7.55 -10.71 17.18
N ASP A 178 -8.66 -10.86 16.46
CA ASP A 178 -9.54 -9.74 16.10
C ASP A 178 -10.33 -9.30 17.34
N LEU A 179 -10.01 -8.13 17.91
CA LEU A 179 -10.56 -7.65 19.19
C LEU A 179 -11.96 -7.02 19.04
N LEU A 180 -12.20 -6.27 17.96
CA LEU A 180 -13.43 -5.51 17.74
C LEU A 180 -13.93 -5.68 16.30
N ARG A 181 -15.16 -6.19 16.12
CA ARG A 181 -15.94 -6.12 14.87
C ARG A 181 -17.36 -5.65 15.17
N GLY A 182 -17.84 -4.69 14.38
CA GLY A 182 -19.21 -4.17 14.44
C GLY A 182 -19.34 -2.87 15.23
N GLY A 183 -19.65 -1.77 14.53
CA GLY A 183 -20.12 -0.49 15.11
C GLY A 183 -19.09 0.39 15.83
N SER A 184 -17.82 -0.01 15.94
CA SER A 184 -16.74 0.82 16.52
C SER A 184 -15.95 1.57 15.44
N PHE A 185 -15.30 2.68 15.82
CA PHE A 185 -14.71 3.66 14.90
C PHE A 185 -13.55 3.11 14.03
N VAL A 186 -12.84 2.04 14.40
CA VAL A 186 -11.91 1.30 13.51
C VAL A 186 -11.79 -0.16 13.98
N PRO A 187 -11.90 -1.19 13.11
CA PRO A 187 -11.59 -2.57 13.48
C PRO A 187 -10.14 -2.72 13.97
N THR A 188 -9.91 -3.52 15.00
CA THR A 188 -8.58 -3.65 15.64
C THR A 188 -8.20 -5.11 15.84
N ARG A 189 -6.93 -5.41 15.58
CA ARG A 189 -6.31 -6.73 15.74
C ARG A 189 -5.13 -6.65 16.71
N LEU A 190 -5.04 -7.65 17.59
CA LEU A 190 -3.92 -7.87 18.50
C LEU A 190 -3.04 -8.98 17.94
N HIS A 191 -1.73 -8.80 18.01
CA HIS A 191 -0.71 -9.75 17.59
C HIS A 191 0.17 -10.11 18.78
N LEU A 192 0.44 -11.40 18.95
CA LEU A 192 1.35 -11.96 19.94
C LEU A 192 2.37 -12.82 19.18
N ASN A 193 3.62 -12.38 19.22
CA ASN A 193 4.72 -13.00 18.50
C ASN A 193 5.67 -13.64 19.51
N ALA A 194 6.06 -14.88 19.28
CA ALA A 194 7.04 -15.58 20.10
C ALA A 194 7.91 -16.48 19.21
N GLY A 195 9.22 -16.29 19.27
CA GLY A 195 10.14 -16.94 18.37
C GLY A 195 11.51 -17.22 18.95
N ILE A 196 12.33 -17.84 18.13
CA ILE A 196 13.73 -18.13 18.43
C ILE A 196 14.58 -17.83 17.20
N ARG A 197 15.73 -17.19 17.43
CA ARG A 197 16.81 -17.08 16.46
C ARG A 197 18.01 -17.87 16.96
N ALA A 198 18.67 -18.59 16.06
CA ALA A 198 19.87 -19.36 16.32
C ALA A 198 20.93 -19.05 15.25
N ASN A 199 22.12 -18.68 15.72
CA ASN A 199 23.29 -18.38 14.89
C ASN A 199 24.33 -19.50 15.08
N ARG A 200 25.05 -19.87 14.01
CA ARG A 200 26.16 -20.86 14.02
C ARG A 200 27.55 -20.27 13.78
N GLY A 201 27.66 -18.96 13.61
CA GLY A 201 28.86 -18.21 13.34
C GLY A 201 29.66 -17.92 14.59
N ARG A 202 31.00 -17.99 14.43
CA ARG A 202 31.98 -17.67 15.48
C ARG A 202 32.11 -16.16 15.74
N LEU A 203 31.67 -15.34 14.79
CA LEU A 203 31.82 -13.88 14.78
C LEU A 203 30.53 -13.12 15.16
N GLY A 204 29.44 -13.82 15.47
CA GLY A 204 28.12 -13.18 15.54
C GLY A 204 27.64 -12.71 14.16
N SER A 205 26.40 -12.22 14.09
CA SER A 205 25.84 -11.55 12.91
C SER A 205 25.53 -10.10 13.30
N GLY A 206 26.11 -9.13 12.61
CA GLY A 206 26.07 -7.72 13.03
C GLY A 206 27.37 -7.36 13.73
N LEU A 207 28.25 -6.68 13.01
CA LEU A 207 29.59 -6.37 13.51
C LEU A 207 29.49 -5.28 14.58
N GLY A 208 30.03 -5.56 15.76
CA GLY A 208 30.30 -4.56 16.78
C GLY A 208 31.74 -4.08 16.78
N PRO A 209 31.98 -2.85 17.26
CA PRO A 209 33.33 -2.38 17.45
C PRO A 209 33.94 -3.18 18.60
N THR A 210 34.86 -4.09 18.29
CA THR A 210 35.96 -4.31 19.24
C THR A 210 36.83 -3.04 19.21
N PRO A 211 37.04 -2.34 20.34
CA PRO A 211 37.80 -1.09 20.41
C PRO A 211 39.31 -1.23 20.06
N THR A 212 39.75 -2.40 19.61
CA THR A 212 41.15 -2.78 19.43
C THR A 212 41.58 -3.02 17.99
N ALA A 213 40.67 -3.01 17.00
CA ALA A 213 41.02 -3.34 15.62
C ALA A 213 40.81 -2.13 14.67
N ALA A 214 41.90 -1.61 14.12
CA ALA A 214 41.90 -0.63 13.05
C ALA A 214 41.28 -1.22 11.77
N GLY A 215 39.98 -0.99 11.55
CA GLY A 215 39.29 -1.41 10.34
C GLY A 215 37.79 -1.07 10.33
N TRP A 216 37.23 -0.89 9.14
CA TRP A 216 35.82 -0.68 8.87
C TRP A 216 34.97 -1.84 9.37
N GLN A 217 34.18 -1.63 10.42
CA GLN A 217 33.27 -2.64 10.94
C GLN A 217 32.04 -1.93 11.49
N GLY A 218 30.85 -2.40 11.16
CA GLY A 218 29.69 -2.00 11.94
C GLY A 218 28.41 -2.78 11.68
N VAL A 219 27.34 -2.32 12.34
CA VAL A 219 26.14 -3.08 12.67
C VAL A 219 25.13 -3.14 11.53
N TYR A 220 24.82 -4.35 11.07
CA TYR A 220 23.69 -4.61 10.19
C TYR A 220 22.65 -5.50 10.89
N PRO A 221 21.42 -5.01 11.14
CA PRO A 221 20.36 -5.81 11.79
C PRO A 221 19.78 -6.90 10.89
N PRO A 222 19.23 -7.98 11.47
CA PRO A 222 19.15 -8.27 12.89
C PRO A 222 20.45 -8.80 13.49
N TYR A 223 20.69 -8.41 14.74
CA TYR A 223 21.93 -8.64 15.46
C TYR A 223 21.96 -9.97 16.22
N VAL A 224 23.12 -10.63 16.22
CA VAL A 224 23.54 -11.69 17.14
C VAL A 224 25.01 -11.47 17.53
N PRO A 225 25.39 -11.47 18.82
CA PRO A 225 26.75 -11.08 19.22
C PRO A 225 27.79 -12.12 18.84
N ALA A 226 29.05 -11.67 18.72
CA ALA A 226 30.21 -12.55 18.62
C ALA A 226 30.39 -13.39 19.89
N LEU A 227 30.87 -14.63 19.73
CA LEU A 227 31.26 -15.47 20.87
C LEU A 227 32.60 -14.97 21.44
N GLU A 228 32.72 -14.87 22.77
CA GLU A 228 34.01 -14.64 23.43
C GLU A 228 34.96 -15.84 23.22
N ASP A 229 36.26 -15.56 23.13
CA ASP A 229 37.30 -16.56 22.89
C ASP A 229 37.28 -17.65 23.98
N GLY A 230 37.05 -18.91 23.57
CA GLY A 230 37.09 -20.09 24.45
C GLY A 230 35.74 -20.76 24.69
N LEU A 231 34.63 -20.19 24.21
CA LEU A 231 33.29 -20.80 24.28
C LEU A 231 32.99 -21.63 23.03
N SER A 232 32.29 -22.76 23.20
CA SER A 232 32.05 -23.70 22.08
C SER A 232 31.14 -23.09 21.02
N GLU A 233 31.43 -23.38 19.74
CA GLU A 233 30.80 -22.85 18.52
C GLU A 233 29.26 -23.04 18.42
N ASP A 234 28.60 -23.68 19.38
CA ASP A 234 27.32 -24.32 19.12
C ASP A 234 26.04 -23.53 19.51
N ARG A 235 26.03 -22.52 20.42
CA ARG A 235 24.75 -22.17 21.10
C ARG A 235 24.56 -20.72 21.59
N ILE A 236 24.58 -19.72 20.70
CA ILE A 236 23.83 -18.48 20.99
C ILE A 236 22.38 -18.65 20.52
N ARG A 237 21.43 -18.41 21.41
CA ARG A 237 20.00 -18.42 21.12
C ARG A 237 19.38 -17.13 21.58
N GLN A 238 18.54 -16.55 20.75
CA GLN A 238 17.79 -15.35 21.07
C GLN A 238 16.31 -15.71 21.08
N GLY A 239 15.62 -15.42 22.17
CA GLY A 239 14.16 -15.45 22.21
C GLY A 239 13.62 -14.14 21.62
N LEU A 240 12.64 -14.23 20.75
CA LEU A 240 11.99 -13.07 20.14
C LEU A 240 10.59 -12.98 20.70
N PHE A 241 10.19 -11.83 21.24
CA PHE A 241 8.84 -11.64 21.74
C PHE A 241 8.30 -10.30 21.26
N GLY A 242 7.05 -10.28 20.81
CA GLY A 242 6.40 -9.09 20.32
C GLY A 242 4.94 -9.06 20.72
N VAL A 243 4.44 -7.87 21.03
CA VAL A 243 3.01 -7.59 21.19
C VAL A 243 2.69 -6.40 20.30
N GLY A 244 1.81 -6.63 19.33
CA GLY A 244 1.42 -5.63 18.34
C GLY A 244 -0.06 -5.33 18.36
N LEU A 245 -0.42 -4.09 18.07
CA LEU A 245 -1.79 -3.68 17.76
C LEU A 245 -1.83 -3.14 16.33
N GLU A 246 -2.84 -3.55 15.58
CA GLU A 246 -3.09 -3.12 14.22
C GLU A 246 -4.52 -2.58 14.10
N PHE A 247 -4.64 -1.40 13.50
CA PHE A 247 -5.89 -0.71 13.23
C PHE A 247 -6.18 -0.84 11.74
N LEU A 248 -7.25 -1.57 11.41
CA LEU A 248 -7.60 -1.98 10.06
C LEU A 248 -8.56 -0.98 9.43
N GLY A 249 -8.03 0.12 8.90
CA GLY A 249 -8.80 1.01 8.03
C GLY A 249 -9.02 0.38 6.65
N THR A 250 -9.91 0.97 5.85
CA THR A 250 -10.28 0.47 4.51
C THR A 250 -9.16 0.63 3.48
N ARG A 251 -8.42 1.74 3.53
CA ARG A 251 -7.30 2.04 2.61
C ARG A 251 -5.94 2.09 3.31
N MET A 252 -5.94 2.40 4.60
CA MET A 252 -4.73 2.55 5.40
C MET A 252 -4.86 1.73 6.67
N ARG A 253 -3.81 0.99 6.98
CA ARG A 253 -3.61 0.25 8.22
C ARG A 253 -2.55 0.97 9.02
N LEU A 254 -2.79 1.15 10.31
CA LEU A 254 -1.80 1.70 11.24
C LEU A 254 -1.45 0.62 12.25
N TYR A 255 -0.20 0.57 12.68
CA TYR A 255 0.21 -0.40 13.68
C TYR A 255 1.20 0.17 14.68
N GLY A 256 1.24 -0.46 15.84
CA GLY A 256 2.31 -0.31 16.80
C GLY A 256 2.70 -1.66 17.40
N GLU A 257 3.98 -1.95 17.49
CA GLU A 257 4.53 -3.19 18.04
C GLU A 257 5.58 -2.88 19.10
N LEU A 258 5.39 -3.44 20.29
CA LEU A 258 6.42 -3.49 21.34
C LEU A 258 7.09 -4.86 21.26
N SER A 259 8.38 -4.90 20.98
CA SER A 259 9.16 -6.15 20.90
C SER A 259 10.36 -6.14 21.83
N VAL A 260 10.80 -7.33 22.22
CA VAL A 260 11.99 -7.54 23.04
C VAL A 260 12.73 -8.79 22.55
N ASP A 261 14.05 -8.67 22.41
CA ASP A 261 14.90 -9.77 21.98
C ASP A 261 15.75 -10.30 23.14
N LEU A 262 15.33 -11.40 23.76
CA LEU A 262 16.01 -11.97 24.92
C LEU A 262 17.21 -12.80 24.49
N LEU A 263 18.41 -12.29 24.73
CA LEU A 263 19.64 -13.00 24.42
C LEU A 263 20.03 -13.99 25.53
N TYR A 264 20.27 -15.24 25.14
CA TYR A 264 20.74 -16.29 26.04
C TYR A 264 22.03 -16.94 25.51
N GLN A 265 22.99 -17.10 26.42
CA GLN A 265 24.23 -17.83 26.16
C GLN A 265 24.22 -19.15 26.93
N LEU A 266 24.51 -20.25 26.22
CA LEU A 266 24.63 -21.57 26.82
C LEU A 266 26.10 -21.85 27.14
N GLU A 267 26.51 -21.73 28.40
CA GLU A 267 27.89 -21.97 28.84
C GLU A 267 28.21 -23.47 29.03
N SER A 268 27.17 -24.31 29.21
CA SER A 268 27.22 -25.78 29.28
C SER A 268 25.81 -26.36 29.12
N ASP A 269 25.63 -27.69 29.10
CA ASP A 269 24.31 -28.36 28.93
C ASP A 269 23.23 -28.00 29.98
N ALA A 270 23.48 -27.08 30.91
CA ALA A 270 22.52 -26.68 31.94
C ALA A 270 22.57 -25.20 32.42
N VAL A 271 23.53 -24.38 31.98
CA VAL A 271 23.67 -23.00 32.46
C VAL A 271 23.31 -22.01 31.35
N MET A 272 22.17 -21.33 31.52
CA MET A 272 21.74 -20.19 30.72
C MET A 272 22.10 -18.91 31.47
N THR A 273 23.01 -18.12 30.91
CA THR A 273 23.21 -16.73 31.35
C THR A 273 22.36 -15.82 30.45
N ARG A 274 21.44 -15.06 31.07
CA ARG A 274 20.63 -14.04 30.39
C ARG A 274 21.47 -12.79 30.33
N ARG A 275 21.75 -12.30 29.12
CA ARG A 275 22.67 -11.18 28.94
C ARG A 275 21.93 -9.85 28.86
N GLU A 276 20.94 -9.71 27.97
CA GLU A 276 20.36 -8.39 27.64
C GLU A 276 18.89 -8.47 27.13
N GLU A 277 18.24 -7.29 27.07
CA GLU A 277 16.82 -7.08 26.72
C GLU A 277 16.61 -5.76 25.92
N PRO A 278 16.95 -5.68 24.63
CA PRO A 278 16.65 -4.49 23.84
C PRO A 278 15.14 -4.42 23.59
N TRP A 279 14.49 -3.44 24.20
CA TRP A 279 13.06 -3.15 24.01
C TRP A 279 12.90 -2.23 22.82
N ARG A 280 12.01 -2.55 21.90
CA ARG A 280 11.79 -1.76 20.67
C ARG A 280 10.33 -1.39 20.53
N LEU A 281 10.08 -0.14 20.21
CA LEU A 281 8.75 0.33 19.83
C LEU A 281 8.74 0.65 18.33
N GLY A 282 8.10 -0.22 17.56
CA GLY A 282 7.82 -0.03 16.15
C GLY A 282 6.48 0.67 15.97
N LEU A 283 6.44 1.71 15.14
CA LEU A 283 5.21 2.36 14.70
C LEU A 283 5.24 2.48 13.18
N GLY A 284 4.10 2.29 12.53
CA GLY A 284 4.05 2.46 11.09
C GLY A 284 2.66 2.34 10.50
N PHE A 285 2.66 2.34 9.17
CA PHE A 285 1.48 2.25 8.35
C PHE A 285 1.73 1.39 7.11
N ARG A 286 0.63 0.86 6.57
CA ARG A 286 0.56 0.25 5.24
C ARG A 286 -0.66 0.81 4.53
N SER A 287 -0.52 1.13 3.26
CA SER A 287 -1.59 1.66 2.43
C SER A 287 -1.59 0.92 1.11
N ARG A 288 -2.68 0.19 0.83
CA ARG A 288 -2.88 -0.49 -0.46
C ARG A 288 -3.72 0.42 -1.34
N GLY A 289 -3.15 0.84 -2.47
CA GLY A 289 -3.80 1.63 -3.49
C GLY A 289 -4.38 0.76 -4.60
N PRO A 290 -4.82 1.40 -5.70
CA PRO A 290 -5.19 0.70 -6.93
C PRO A 290 -4.06 -0.16 -7.49
N TRP A 291 -4.39 -1.05 -8.42
CA TRP A 291 -3.43 -1.90 -9.13
C TRP A 291 -2.54 -2.73 -8.21
N ASN A 292 -3.05 -3.21 -7.07
CA ASN A 292 -2.27 -4.06 -6.15
C ASN A 292 -0.89 -3.45 -5.74
N LEU A 293 -0.83 -2.11 -5.65
CA LEU A 293 0.34 -1.37 -5.20
C LEU A 293 0.19 -1.00 -3.71
N GLU A 294 1.14 -1.43 -2.90
CA GLU A 294 1.22 -1.09 -1.48
C GLU A 294 2.39 -0.16 -1.22
N PHE A 295 2.12 0.90 -0.44
CA PHE A 295 3.12 1.74 0.18
C PHE A 295 3.11 1.54 1.68
N SER A 296 4.28 1.37 2.27
CA SER A 296 4.45 1.18 3.71
C SER A 296 5.59 2.02 4.25
N GLY A 297 5.45 2.45 5.49
CA GLY A 297 6.42 3.30 6.15
C GLY A 297 6.32 3.18 7.66
N GLY A 298 7.44 3.35 8.34
CA GLY A 298 7.48 3.22 9.79
C GLY A 298 8.84 3.50 10.37
N PHE A 299 8.90 3.45 11.69
CA PHE A 299 10.14 3.59 12.44
C PHE A 299 10.13 2.69 13.67
N ASP A 300 11.31 2.22 14.06
CA ASP A 300 11.55 1.50 15.30
C ASP A 300 12.43 2.38 16.21
N LEU A 301 11.99 2.60 17.44
CA LEU A 301 12.76 3.27 18.49
C LEU A 301 13.35 2.24 19.44
N ASP A 302 14.62 2.39 19.79
CA ASP A 302 15.18 1.65 20.92
C ASP A 302 14.72 2.29 22.24
N LEU A 303 14.19 1.46 23.13
CA LEU A 303 13.75 1.79 24.47
C LEU A 303 14.61 1.09 25.54
N SER A 304 15.69 0.42 25.12
CA SER A 304 16.64 -0.21 26.02
C SER A 304 17.28 0.82 26.96
N ARG A 305 17.65 0.37 28.17
CA ARG A 305 18.29 1.22 29.16
C ARG A 305 19.79 1.24 28.89
N ASP A 306 20.37 2.42 28.70
CA ASP A 306 21.83 2.60 28.65
C ASP A 306 22.46 2.16 29.98
N ASP A 307 22.98 0.94 30.03
CA ASP A 307 23.80 0.44 31.13
C ASP A 307 25.20 0.11 30.60
N PHE A 308 26.11 1.09 30.57
CA PHE A 308 27.46 0.94 29.98
C PHE A 308 28.30 -0.21 30.56
N ASP A 309 27.96 -0.75 31.75
CA ASP A 309 28.66 -1.88 32.37
C ASP A 309 28.17 -3.24 31.83
N THR A 310 26.94 -3.29 31.31
CA THR A 310 26.35 -4.46 30.62
C THR A 310 25.97 -4.16 29.17
N ALA A 311 26.34 -2.97 28.68
CA ALA A 311 25.93 -2.46 27.39
C ALA A 311 26.59 -3.27 26.29
N PHE A 312 25.70 -3.72 25.43
CA PHE A 312 25.98 -4.29 24.16
C PHE A 312 26.92 -3.41 23.34
N VAL A 313 28.03 -3.99 22.89
CA VAL A 313 28.89 -3.36 21.88
C VAL A 313 28.81 -4.24 20.64
N PRO A 314 28.15 -3.76 19.57
CA PRO A 314 27.63 -2.40 19.32
C PRO A 314 26.17 -2.20 19.74
N GLU A 315 25.81 -1.12 20.42
CA GLU A 315 24.41 -0.75 20.77
C GLU A 315 23.39 -0.97 19.61
N TYR A 316 22.14 -1.30 19.94
CA TYR A 316 21.10 -1.34 18.90
C TYR A 316 20.89 0.09 18.34
N PRO A 317 20.59 0.28 17.04
CA PRO A 317 20.37 1.62 16.50
C PRO A 317 19.24 2.33 17.25
N GLY A 318 19.50 3.53 17.76
CA GLY A 318 18.51 4.30 18.53
C GLY A 318 17.26 4.68 17.71
N LEU A 319 17.42 4.79 16.40
CA LEU A 319 16.33 4.98 15.44
C LEU A 319 16.56 4.13 14.20
N VAL A 320 15.53 3.38 13.81
CA VAL A 320 15.42 2.78 12.48
C VAL A 320 14.24 3.42 11.79
N THR A 321 14.40 3.92 10.57
CA THR A 321 13.28 4.31 9.71
C THR A 321 13.22 3.37 8.52
N SER A 322 12.03 3.12 8.00
CA SER A 322 11.85 2.25 6.85
C SER A 322 10.70 2.72 5.99
N ILE A 323 10.88 2.61 4.68
CA ILE A 323 9.85 2.78 3.66
C ILE A 323 9.92 1.60 2.71
N ALA A 324 8.79 1.17 2.17
CA ALA A 324 8.79 0.17 1.11
C ALA A 324 7.60 0.37 0.17
N VAL A 325 7.85 0.02 -1.10
CA VAL A 325 6.82 -0.14 -2.12
C VAL A 325 6.75 -1.61 -2.47
N ARG A 326 5.55 -2.16 -2.52
CA ARG A 326 5.28 -3.53 -2.93
C ARG A 326 4.27 -3.53 -4.05
N LYS A 327 4.51 -4.33 -5.09
CA LYS A 327 3.55 -4.59 -6.16
C LYS A 327 3.32 -6.09 -6.25
N ASP A 328 2.06 -6.50 -6.19
CA ASP A 328 1.65 -7.88 -6.42
C ASP A 328 1.08 -8.02 -7.84
N TRP A 329 1.37 -9.16 -8.47
CA TRP A 329 0.78 -9.59 -9.75
C TRP A 329 0.19 -11.00 -9.58
N GLN A 330 -1.03 -11.21 -10.06
CA GLN A 330 -1.67 -12.51 -10.07
C GLN A 330 -1.09 -13.44 -11.16
N ALA A 331 0.10 -13.97 -10.93
CA ALA A 331 0.87 -14.71 -11.93
C ALA A 331 0.29 -16.10 -12.27
N LEU A 332 -0.47 -16.70 -11.35
CA LEU A 332 -1.08 -18.03 -11.53
C LEU A 332 -2.61 -18.04 -11.37
N ALA A 333 -3.26 -16.87 -11.32
CA ALA A 333 -4.71 -16.81 -11.35
C ALA A 333 -5.26 -17.21 -12.72
N GLY A 334 -6.49 -17.72 -12.73
CA GLY A 334 -7.22 -17.97 -13.98
C GLY A 334 -7.60 -16.66 -14.68
N ASP A 335 -7.95 -16.79 -15.94
CA ASP A 335 -8.28 -15.73 -16.90
C ASP A 335 -9.50 -16.26 -17.68
N PRO A 336 -10.69 -16.29 -17.06
CA PRO A 336 -11.79 -17.14 -17.54
C PRO A 336 -12.42 -16.64 -18.84
N ASP A 337 -12.44 -15.33 -19.07
CA ASP A 337 -12.89 -14.66 -20.29
C ASP A 337 -11.77 -14.37 -21.30
N GLY A 338 -10.51 -14.36 -20.87
CA GLY A 338 -9.35 -14.36 -21.77
C GLY A 338 -8.93 -12.98 -22.25
N ASP A 339 -9.28 -11.91 -21.53
CA ASP A 339 -8.86 -10.54 -21.86
C ASP A 339 -7.42 -10.22 -21.42
N GLY A 340 -6.82 -11.07 -20.58
CA GLY A 340 -5.45 -10.93 -20.11
C GLY A 340 -5.31 -10.30 -18.72
N ILE A 341 -6.40 -9.85 -18.10
CA ILE A 341 -6.53 -9.43 -16.71
C ILE A 341 -6.93 -10.66 -15.89
N ARG A 342 -6.43 -10.81 -14.66
CA ARG A 342 -6.51 -12.11 -13.94
C ARG A 342 -6.82 -11.99 -12.48
N GLY A 343 -7.62 -12.94 -11.99
CA GLY A 343 -7.88 -13.11 -10.57
C GLY A 343 -8.47 -11.85 -9.95
N ASP A 344 -7.92 -11.40 -8.82
CA ASP A 344 -8.43 -10.20 -8.14
C ASP A 344 -8.08 -8.88 -8.85
N ASP A 345 -7.27 -8.91 -9.91
CA ASP A 345 -7.05 -7.73 -10.77
C ASP A 345 -8.23 -7.52 -11.75
N ASP A 346 -9.09 -8.53 -11.93
CA ASP A 346 -10.22 -8.56 -12.87
C ASP A 346 -11.55 -8.44 -12.08
N LEU A 347 -12.25 -7.33 -12.27
CA LEU A 347 -13.53 -7.04 -11.62
C LEU A 347 -14.71 -7.76 -12.28
N CYS A 348 -14.59 -8.18 -13.54
CA CYS A 348 -15.61 -8.89 -14.28
C CYS A 348 -15.11 -10.21 -14.87
N PRO A 349 -14.78 -11.24 -14.05
CA PRO A 349 -14.06 -12.44 -14.51
C PRO A 349 -14.73 -13.34 -15.55
N ASP A 350 -15.97 -13.01 -15.93
CA ASP A 350 -16.78 -13.74 -16.90
C ASP A 350 -17.06 -12.90 -18.17
N ARG A 351 -16.55 -11.66 -18.25
CA ARG A 351 -16.83 -10.71 -19.35
C ARG A 351 -15.52 -9.99 -19.72
N PRO A 352 -15.00 -10.23 -20.94
CA PRO A 352 -13.74 -9.66 -21.33
C PRO A 352 -13.85 -8.14 -21.46
N GLU A 353 -12.81 -7.45 -20.99
CA GLU A 353 -12.53 -6.03 -21.22
C GLU A 353 -12.58 -5.66 -22.71
N ASP A 354 -13.17 -4.50 -23.04
CA ASP A 354 -13.17 -3.92 -24.38
C ASP A 354 -12.14 -2.80 -24.50
N LEU A 355 -10.86 -3.20 -24.66
CA LEU A 355 -9.67 -2.34 -24.80
C LEU A 355 -9.82 -1.18 -25.81
N ASP A 356 -10.46 -0.09 -25.40
CA ASP A 356 -10.80 1.09 -26.20
C ASP A 356 -10.09 2.37 -25.70
N GLY A 357 -9.39 2.27 -24.57
CA GLY A 357 -8.65 3.37 -23.94
C GLY A 357 -9.37 4.01 -22.75
N PHE A 358 -10.57 3.55 -22.41
CA PHE A 358 -11.32 3.94 -21.22
C PHE A 358 -11.30 2.78 -20.21
N GLU A 359 -10.92 3.09 -18.96
CA GLU A 359 -10.86 2.16 -17.81
C GLU A 359 -10.26 0.73 -18.01
N ASP A 360 -9.54 0.45 -19.13
CA ASP A 360 -8.87 -0.79 -19.62
C ASP A 360 -8.12 -1.70 -18.61
N ALA A 361 -7.89 -1.23 -17.38
CA ALA A 361 -7.09 -1.92 -16.37
C ALA A 361 -7.93 -2.58 -15.27
N ASP A 362 -9.25 -2.46 -15.29
CA ASP A 362 -10.14 -2.99 -14.26
C ASP A 362 -10.78 -4.35 -14.64
N GLY A 363 -10.73 -4.74 -15.92
CA GLY A 363 -11.20 -6.03 -16.40
C GLY A 363 -12.71 -6.09 -16.58
N CYS A 364 -13.37 -4.95 -16.70
CA CYS A 364 -14.80 -4.85 -16.95
C CYS A 364 -15.07 -4.09 -18.24
N PRO A 365 -15.84 -4.66 -19.18
CA PRO A 365 -16.16 -3.92 -20.39
C PRO A 365 -17.02 -2.69 -20.09
N ASP A 366 -16.67 -1.59 -20.74
CA ASP A 366 -17.30 -0.28 -20.70
C ASP A 366 -17.96 0.02 -22.06
N PRO A 367 -19.17 -0.51 -22.31
CA PRO A 367 -19.83 -0.37 -23.61
C PRO A 367 -20.48 1.00 -23.87
N ASP A 368 -20.36 1.94 -22.92
CA ASP A 368 -20.92 3.29 -22.91
C ASP A 368 -20.13 4.12 -21.87
N ASN A 369 -19.02 4.71 -22.32
CA ASN A 369 -17.99 5.31 -21.47
C ASN A 369 -18.48 6.56 -20.71
N ASP A 370 -19.29 7.42 -21.34
CA ASP A 370 -19.82 8.65 -20.74
C ASP A 370 -21.23 8.51 -20.15
N ARG A 371 -21.88 7.38 -20.41
CA ARG A 371 -23.14 6.93 -19.78
C ARG A 371 -24.33 7.77 -20.18
N ASP A 372 -24.35 8.25 -21.42
CA ASP A 372 -25.51 8.94 -21.99
C ASP A 372 -26.58 7.98 -22.57
N GLY A 373 -26.23 6.70 -22.75
CA GLY A 373 -27.11 5.64 -23.26
C GLY A 373 -26.88 5.26 -24.72
N VAL A 374 -25.94 5.91 -25.41
CA VAL A 374 -25.45 5.57 -26.76
C VAL A 374 -24.18 4.71 -26.62
N PRO A 375 -24.16 3.47 -27.15
CA PRO A 375 -22.95 2.65 -27.04
C PRO A 375 -21.77 3.21 -27.85
N ASP A 376 -20.54 3.10 -27.35
CA ASP A 376 -19.33 3.72 -27.94
C ASP A 376 -19.11 3.38 -29.42
N LEU A 377 -19.58 2.19 -29.85
CA LEU A 377 -19.46 1.73 -31.24
C LEU A 377 -20.25 2.59 -32.25
N ILE A 378 -21.31 3.26 -31.78
CA ILE A 378 -22.19 4.10 -32.61
C ILE A 378 -22.24 5.56 -32.16
N ASP A 379 -21.52 5.88 -31.09
CA ASP A 379 -21.39 7.20 -30.51
C ASP A 379 -20.36 8.06 -31.28
N LEU A 380 -20.72 9.31 -31.60
CA LEU A 380 -19.85 10.27 -32.26
C LEU A 380 -18.86 10.97 -31.32
N ALA A 381 -19.18 11.07 -30.04
CA ALA A 381 -18.33 11.59 -28.99
C ALA A 381 -18.29 10.65 -27.75
N PRO A 382 -17.66 9.45 -27.85
CA PRO A 382 -17.73 8.37 -26.84
C PRO A 382 -17.14 8.65 -25.45
N ASN A 383 -16.87 9.89 -25.10
CA ASN A 383 -16.32 10.31 -23.81
C ASN A 383 -16.94 11.64 -23.35
N LEU A 384 -17.97 12.12 -24.04
CA LEU A 384 -18.63 13.38 -23.80
C LEU A 384 -20.14 13.16 -23.92
N PRO A 385 -20.86 13.17 -22.78
CA PRO A 385 -22.26 12.75 -22.76
C PRO A 385 -23.15 13.72 -23.56
N GLU A 386 -24.11 13.14 -24.27
CA GLU A 386 -25.22 13.84 -24.94
C GLU A 386 -25.96 14.82 -24.04
N ASP A 387 -26.37 15.96 -24.59
CA ASP A 387 -27.38 16.84 -24.00
C ASP A 387 -28.78 16.53 -24.52
N ILE A 388 -29.53 15.77 -23.72
CA ILE A 388 -30.91 15.37 -24.07
C ILE A 388 -31.85 16.58 -24.07
N ASP A 389 -31.97 17.25 -25.20
CA ASP A 389 -32.77 18.46 -25.41
C ASP A 389 -33.87 18.28 -26.48
N GLY A 390 -33.84 17.17 -27.23
CA GLY A 390 -34.79 16.84 -28.28
C GLY A 390 -34.28 17.08 -29.71
N PHE A 391 -33.06 17.58 -29.87
CA PHE A 391 -32.34 17.70 -31.12
C PHE A 391 -31.25 16.61 -31.19
N GLU A 392 -31.19 15.88 -32.30
CA GLU A 392 -30.23 14.80 -32.61
C GLU A 392 -29.77 13.80 -31.50
N ASP A 393 -30.50 13.69 -30.36
CA ASP A 393 -30.30 12.87 -29.13
C ASP A 393 -29.78 11.41 -29.27
N GLY A 394 -29.74 10.85 -30.47
CA GLY A 394 -29.36 9.47 -30.76
C GLY A 394 -27.98 9.30 -31.38
N ASP A 395 -27.20 10.36 -31.58
CA ASP A 395 -25.87 10.30 -32.19
C ASP A 395 -24.70 10.33 -31.18
N GLY A 396 -24.98 10.63 -29.91
CA GLY A 396 -24.02 10.60 -28.79
C GLY A 396 -23.05 11.80 -28.82
N ARG A 397 -23.40 12.89 -29.49
CA ARG A 397 -22.63 14.11 -29.46
C ARG A 397 -23.51 15.26 -28.97
N PRO A 398 -23.08 15.99 -27.92
CA PRO A 398 -23.84 17.14 -27.49
C PRO A 398 -23.87 18.24 -28.54
N ASP A 399 -25.09 18.72 -28.80
CA ASP A 399 -25.41 19.77 -29.74
C ASP A 399 -25.66 21.06 -28.97
N LEU A 400 -24.58 21.85 -28.81
CA LEU A 400 -24.60 23.08 -28.03
C LEU A 400 -25.12 24.31 -28.80
N ASP A 401 -25.41 24.15 -30.09
CA ASP A 401 -25.90 25.17 -31.03
C ASP A 401 -26.62 24.43 -32.18
N ASN A 402 -27.89 24.09 -31.95
CA ASN A 402 -28.68 23.20 -32.79
C ASN A 402 -28.85 23.71 -34.23
N ASP A 403 -28.97 25.02 -34.44
CA ASP A 403 -29.14 25.62 -35.76
C ASP A 403 -27.87 26.18 -36.40
N ASN A 404 -26.76 26.16 -35.67
CA ASN A 404 -25.42 26.56 -36.08
C ASN A 404 -25.33 28.04 -36.51
N ASP A 405 -26.07 28.92 -35.86
CA ASP A 405 -25.97 30.37 -36.07
C ASP A 405 -24.84 31.03 -35.26
N GLY A 406 -24.26 30.33 -34.28
CA GLY A 406 -23.17 30.79 -33.43
C GLY A 406 -23.59 31.28 -32.04
N ILE A 407 -24.87 31.21 -31.69
CA ILE A 407 -25.43 31.48 -30.35
C ILE A 407 -25.73 30.12 -29.69
N PRO A 408 -25.18 29.83 -28.49
CA PRO A 408 -25.45 28.56 -27.82
C PRO A 408 -26.93 28.38 -27.44
N ASP A 409 -27.45 27.16 -27.44
CA ASP A 409 -28.88 26.88 -27.17
C ASP A 409 -29.36 27.37 -25.80
N ASP A 410 -28.47 27.49 -24.80
CA ASP A 410 -28.80 28.02 -23.47
C ASP A 410 -28.92 29.55 -23.44
N GLU A 411 -28.39 30.23 -24.46
CA GLU A 411 -28.48 31.67 -24.69
C GLU A 411 -29.44 32.03 -25.84
N ASP A 412 -29.94 31.04 -26.59
CA ASP A 412 -30.83 31.20 -27.74
C ASP A 412 -32.33 31.11 -27.38
N LEU A 413 -33.14 32.10 -27.78
CA LEU A 413 -34.60 32.07 -27.63
C LEU A 413 -35.30 31.19 -28.68
N CYS A 414 -34.63 30.86 -29.77
CA CYS A 414 -35.07 30.06 -30.88
C CYS A 414 -34.06 28.97 -31.32
N PRO A 415 -33.66 28.03 -30.43
CA PRO A 415 -32.61 27.01 -30.67
C PRO A 415 -32.63 26.27 -32.02
N ASP A 416 -33.82 26.07 -32.60
CA ASP A 416 -33.99 25.34 -33.86
C ASP A 416 -34.06 26.24 -35.12
N ARG A 417 -33.81 27.55 -35.02
CA ARG A 417 -34.07 28.52 -36.10
C ARG A 417 -33.00 29.62 -36.16
N PRO A 418 -32.12 29.59 -37.17
CA PRO A 418 -30.91 30.41 -37.16
C PRO A 418 -31.22 31.89 -37.29
N GLU A 419 -30.50 32.71 -36.52
CA GLU A 419 -30.46 34.16 -36.61
C GLU A 419 -30.02 34.63 -38.00
N ASP A 420 -30.62 35.73 -38.48
CA ASP A 420 -30.33 36.30 -39.81
C ASP A 420 -29.31 37.45 -39.80
N TYR A 421 -28.87 37.88 -38.60
CA TYR A 421 -27.82 38.89 -38.37
C TYR A 421 -28.04 40.17 -39.21
N ASP A 422 -29.28 40.67 -39.23
CA ASP A 422 -29.68 41.82 -40.05
C ASP A 422 -29.44 43.19 -39.40
N GLY A 423 -28.96 43.21 -38.14
CA GLY A 423 -28.70 44.40 -37.35
C GLY A 423 -29.83 44.78 -36.39
N VAL A 424 -30.84 43.93 -36.23
CA VAL A 424 -31.95 44.07 -35.30
C VAL A 424 -31.97 42.83 -34.41
N GLU A 425 -31.94 43.05 -33.08
CA GLU A 425 -32.01 42.00 -32.05
C GLU A 425 -31.03 40.80 -32.21
N ASP A 426 -29.96 40.92 -33.01
CA ASP A 426 -28.90 39.91 -33.32
C ASP A 426 -28.27 39.10 -32.15
N ASP A 427 -28.55 39.43 -30.89
CA ASP A 427 -28.04 38.70 -29.71
C ASP A 427 -29.12 37.78 -29.09
N ASP A 428 -30.32 37.69 -29.68
CA ASP A 428 -31.46 36.94 -29.13
C ASP A 428 -31.69 35.56 -29.78
N GLY A 429 -30.98 35.25 -30.86
CA GLY A 429 -31.00 33.97 -31.58
C GLY A 429 -32.28 33.71 -32.38
N CYS A 430 -33.16 34.70 -32.52
CA CYS A 430 -34.43 34.54 -33.20
C CYS A 430 -34.50 35.35 -34.50
N PRO A 431 -34.70 34.71 -35.68
CA PRO A 431 -34.76 35.41 -36.95
C PRO A 431 -35.88 36.44 -36.97
N ASP A 432 -35.49 37.63 -37.38
CA ASP A 432 -36.29 38.81 -37.21
C ASP A 432 -37.39 38.92 -38.27
N ARG A 433 -38.52 39.53 -37.91
CA ARG A 433 -39.62 39.67 -38.87
C ARG A 433 -39.32 40.77 -39.87
N ALA A 434 -38.70 40.42 -41.00
CA ALA A 434 -38.48 41.23 -42.21
C ALA A 434 -39.18 42.60 -42.15
N SER A 435 -38.56 43.53 -41.43
CA SER A 435 -39.13 44.85 -41.25
C SER A 435 -38.75 45.66 -42.49
N ALA A 436 -39.78 46.30 -43.09
CA ALA A 436 -39.70 46.99 -44.37
C ALA A 436 -38.47 47.94 -44.46
N PRO A 437 -37.90 48.13 -45.66
CA PRO A 437 -36.60 48.81 -45.84
C PRO A 437 -36.59 50.23 -45.26
N PRO A 438 -35.41 50.74 -44.86
CA PRO A 438 -35.30 51.93 -44.04
C PRO A 438 -35.85 53.16 -44.76
N LEU A 439 -36.83 53.81 -44.13
CA LEU A 439 -37.38 55.08 -44.60
C LEU A 439 -36.32 56.17 -44.53
N THR A 440 -35.70 56.46 -45.68
CA THR A 440 -34.94 57.70 -45.89
C THR A 440 -35.86 58.90 -45.64
N SER A 441 -35.55 59.68 -44.61
CA SER A 441 -36.31 60.88 -44.23
C SER A 441 -36.22 62.00 -45.28
N PRO A 442 -37.33 62.72 -45.54
CA PRO A 442 -37.24 64.12 -45.90
C PRO A 442 -37.97 65.03 -44.90
N GLY A 443 -37.19 65.94 -44.30
CA GLY A 443 -37.55 67.35 -44.07
C GLY A 443 -38.77 67.68 -43.21
N VAL A 444 -38.52 68.11 -41.97
CA VAL A 444 -39.49 68.83 -41.12
C VAL A 444 -39.60 70.29 -41.59
N PRO A 445 -40.80 70.92 -41.53
CA PRO A 445 -40.91 72.08 -40.65
C PRO A 445 -42.23 72.17 -39.83
N ALA A 446 -42.01 72.34 -38.51
CA ALA A 446 -42.61 73.26 -37.54
C ALA A 446 -44.14 73.39 -37.26
N ALA A 447 -44.45 73.10 -35.97
CA ALA A 447 -45.36 73.80 -35.01
C ALA A 447 -46.89 73.54 -35.04
N PRO A 448 -47.64 73.80 -33.94
CA PRO A 448 -47.42 73.55 -32.50
C PRO A 448 -48.63 72.85 -31.79
N ALA A 449 -48.50 72.57 -30.48
CA ALA A 449 -49.48 71.92 -29.56
C ALA A 449 -50.73 72.80 -29.21
N PRO A 450 -51.62 72.49 -28.21
CA PRO A 450 -51.96 71.27 -27.44
C PRO A 450 -53.51 71.08 -27.22
N ALA A 451 -53.90 70.27 -26.19
CA ALA A 451 -55.16 70.23 -25.40
C ALA A 451 -56.12 69.06 -25.70
N ASP A 452 -56.92 68.51 -24.80
CA ASP A 452 -57.03 68.39 -23.33
C ASP A 452 -58.29 67.52 -23.10
N SER A 453 -58.43 66.98 -21.89
CA SER A 453 -59.69 66.67 -21.19
C SER A 453 -60.36 65.28 -21.31
N SER A 454 -60.84 64.94 -20.13
CA SER A 454 -61.47 63.75 -19.56
C SER A 454 -62.97 63.63 -19.85
N ALA A 455 -63.53 62.41 -19.70
CA ALA A 455 -64.76 62.11 -18.95
C ALA A 455 -65.24 60.66 -19.16
N ALA A 456 -65.81 60.09 -18.09
CA ALA A 456 -66.44 58.76 -17.95
C ALA A 456 -67.95 58.78 -18.36
N PRO A 457 -68.86 57.86 -17.90
CA PRO A 457 -69.00 56.39 -18.00
C PRO A 457 -70.42 55.94 -18.50
N THR A 458 -70.82 54.68 -18.17
CA THR A 458 -72.18 54.02 -18.20
C THR A 458 -72.54 53.30 -19.52
N ASP A 459 -73.27 52.18 -19.61
CA ASP A 459 -74.11 51.37 -18.69
C ASP A 459 -74.44 49.99 -19.34
N SER A 460 -74.85 49.01 -18.52
CA SER A 460 -75.92 48.01 -18.74
C SER A 460 -75.78 46.73 -19.62
N LEU A 461 -76.07 45.60 -18.95
CA LEU A 461 -76.25 44.17 -19.33
C LEU A 461 -77.46 43.85 -20.25
N PRO A 462 -77.64 42.60 -20.77
CA PRO A 462 -78.48 41.58 -20.08
C PRO A 462 -77.99 40.10 -20.31
N PRO A 463 -78.76 39.00 -20.08
CA PRO A 463 -78.53 38.05 -18.97
C PRO A 463 -78.34 36.56 -19.38
N ALA A 464 -78.06 35.72 -18.38
CA ALA A 464 -77.90 34.25 -18.44
C ALA A 464 -79.22 33.45 -18.59
N PRO A 465 -79.12 32.11 -18.78
CA PRO A 465 -79.83 31.23 -17.84
C PRO A 465 -79.08 29.95 -17.40
N ALA A 466 -78.95 29.81 -16.08
CA ALA A 466 -79.38 28.73 -15.17
C ALA A 466 -78.82 27.26 -15.22
N PRO A 467 -78.83 26.56 -14.04
CA PRO A 467 -77.91 25.48 -13.69
C PRO A 467 -78.59 24.10 -13.43
N GLY A 468 -77.78 23.04 -13.27
CA GLY A 468 -78.21 21.71 -12.82
C GLY A 468 -77.19 21.08 -11.87
N ALA A 469 -77.69 20.55 -10.75
CA ALA A 469 -77.03 20.40 -9.45
C ALA A 469 -76.49 18.95 -9.16
N PRO A 470 -75.97 18.65 -7.94
CA PRO A 470 -74.92 17.67 -7.63
C PRO A 470 -75.40 16.30 -7.10
N GLY A 471 -74.45 15.39 -6.82
CA GLY A 471 -74.67 14.24 -5.93
C GLY A 471 -73.41 13.39 -5.68
N ALA A 472 -72.90 13.44 -4.45
CA ALA A 472 -71.89 12.54 -3.86
C ALA A 472 -72.56 11.19 -3.43
N PRO A 473 -71.97 10.26 -2.64
CA PRO A 473 -70.84 10.36 -1.69
C PRO A 473 -69.45 10.00 -2.24
#